data_AF-A0A7Y4P2P0-F1
#
_entry.id   AF-A0A7Y4P2P0-F1
#
_cell.length_a   1.000
_cell.length_b   1.000
_cell.length_c   1.000
_cell.angle_alpha   90.00
_cell.angle_beta   90.00
_cell.angle_gamma   90.00
#
_symmetry.space_group_name_H-M   'P 1'
#
loop_
_entity.id
_entity.type
_entity.pdbx_description
1 polymer ?
#
loop_
_entity_poly.entity_id
_entity_poly.type
_entity_poly.pdbx_seq_one_letter_code
_entity_poly.pdbx_strand_id
1 'polypeptide(L)'
;MRLFLVKEDDRLVWVAALAHETMYAYVANTGKFHDHNALRNDYYIDRYLSYEEIGPSEARRLIADGLGTLDESDDEEPLREWRADPNPLEPADVLSMAAGYRG
;
A
#
# COMPACT_ATOMS: atom_id res chain seq x y z
N MET A 1 -5.57 -12.44 0.27
CA MET A 1 -5.09 -11.04 0.28
C MET A 1 -5.55 -10.39 -1.01
N ARG A 2 -6.10 -9.17 -0.92
CA ARG A 2 -6.52 -8.38 -2.08
C ARG A 2 -5.59 -7.19 -2.24
N LEU A 3 -5.29 -6.82 -3.48
CA LEU A 3 -4.44 -5.69 -3.80
C LEU A 3 -5.29 -4.58 -4.43
N PHE A 4 -4.98 -3.35 -4.09
CA PHE A 4 -5.68 -2.18 -4.61
C PHE A 4 -4.69 -1.15 -5.13
N LEU A 5 -5.07 -0.51 -6.23
CA LEU A 5 -4.58 0.79 -6.61
C LEU A 5 -5.47 1.83 -5.95
N VAL A 6 -4.88 2.64 -5.06
CA VAL A 6 -5.57 3.73 -4.38
C VAL A 6 -5.38 5.00 -5.18
N LYS A 7 -6.47 5.73 -5.38
CA LYS A 7 -6.50 6.99 -6.13
C LYS A 7 -7.15 8.10 -5.30
N GLU A 8 -6.57 9.28 -5.39
CA GLU A 8 -7.18 10.53 -4.94
C GLU A 8 -7.52 11.33 -6.20
N ASP A 9 -8.82 11.53 -6.43
CA ASP A 9 -9.34 11.99 -7.72
C ASP A 9 -8.78 11.14 -8.89
N ASP A 10 -7.99 11.75 -9.77
CA ASP A 10 -7.33 11.09 -10.92
C ASP A 10 -5.86 10.74 -10.67
N ARG A 11 -5.33 10.99 -9.47
CA ARG A 11 -3.92 10.74 -9.13
C ARG A 11 -3.75 9.37 -8.51
N LEU A 12 -2.76 8.63 -8.99
CA LEU A 12 -2.31 7.40 -8.34
C LEU A 12 -1.53 7.77 -7.10
N VAL A 13 -1.88 7.18 -5.95
CA VAL A 13 -1.25 7.53 -4.67
C VAL A 13 -0.58 6.33 -4.02
N TRP A 14 -1.27 5.18 -3.93
CA TRP A 14 -0.75 4.01 -3.21
C TRP A 14 -1.02 2.70 -3.91
N VAL A 15 -0.13 1.73 -3.70
CA VAL A 15 -0.46 0.31 -3.80
C VAL A 15 -0.81 -0.18 -2.39
N ALA A 16 -2.05 -0.61 -2.19
CA ALA A 16 -2.52 -1.11 -0.91
C ALA A 16 -2.76 -2.62 -0.94
N ALA A 17 -2.57 -3.28 0.21
CA ALA A 17 -2.84 -4.69 0.39
C ALA A 17 -3.80 -4.88 1.58
N LEU A 18 -4.94 -5.52 1.34
CA LEU A 18 -5.91 -5.86 2.36
C LEU A 18 -5.79 -7.35 2.72
N ALA A 19 -5.42 -7.60 3.97
CA ALA A 19 -5.43 -8.93 4.59
C ALA A 19 -6.41 -8.92 5.75
N HIS A 20 -7.54 -9.63 5.59
CA HIS A 20 -8.67 -9.58 6.52
C HIS A 20 -9.18 -8.14 6.71
N GLU A 21 -8.92 -7.56 7.88
CA GLU A 21 -9.33 -6.20 8.27
C GLU A 21 -8.14 -5.23 8.33
N THR A 22 -6.91 -5.70 8.10
CA THR A 22 -5.72 -4.85 8.12
C THR A 22 -5.37 -4.38 6.71
N MET A 23 -5.26 -3.07 6.57
CA MET A 23 -4.81 -2.42 5.34
C MET A 23 -3.33 -2.08 5.46
N TYR A 24 -2.55 -2.50 4.48
CA TYR A 24 -1.16 -2.14 4.35
C TYR A 24 -0.96 -1.25 3.13
N ALA A 25 -0.02 -0.30 3.18
CA ALA A 25 0.39 0.49 2.03
C ALA A 25 1.86 0.21 1.70
N TYR A 26 2.18 0.13 0.41
CA TYR A 26 3.56 0.11 -0.04
C TYR A 26 4.16 1.52 0.08
N VAL A 27 5.25 1.64 0.82
CA VAL A 27 6.02 2.88 0.95
C VAL A 27 7.33 2.70 0.19
N ALA A 28 7.48 3.41 -0.93
CA ALA A 28 8.63 3.22 -1.81
C ALA A 28 9.95 3.60 -1.14
N ASN A 29 9.94 4.61 -0.25
CA ASN A 29 11.12 5.06 0.50
C ASN A 29 11.68 3.98 1.45
N THR A 30 10.88 3.00 1.89
CA THR A 30 11.31 1.87 2.72
C THR A 30 11.45 0.57 1.92
N GLY A 31 10.79 0.51 0.77
CA GLY A 31 10.73 -0.69 -0.06
C GLY A 31 9.77 -1.76 0.46
N LYS A 32 8.89 -1.44 1.42
CA LYS A 32 8.07 -2.41 2.14
C LYS A 32 6.61 -1.99 2.27
N PHE A 33 5.76 -2.94 2.63
CA PHE A 33 4.38 -2.70 3.02
C PHE A 33 4.27 -2.48 4.53
N HIS A 34 3.57 -1.43 4.94
CA HIS A 34 3.39 -1.03 6.34
C HIS A 34 1.91 -0.97 6.70
N ASP A 35 1.54 -1.26 7.95
CA ASP A 35 0.17 -1.05 8.43
C ASP A 35 -0.19 0.43 8.24
N HIS A 36 -1.30 0.68 7.55
CA HIS A 36 -1.73 2.02 7.20
C HIS A 36 -3.16 2.26 7.69
N ASN A 37 -3.27 2.56 8.98
CA ASN A 37 -4.56 2.77 9.66
C ASN A 37 -5.44 3.84 8.96
N ALA A 38 -4.85 4.91 8.42
CA ALA A 38 -5.63 5.92 7.70
C ALA A 38 -6.31 5.37 6.43
N LEU A 39 -5.62 4.56 5.61
CA LEU A 39 -6.23 3.89 4.46
C LEU A 39 -7.26 2.85 4.90
N ARG A 40 -7.04 2.15 6.02
CA ARG A 40 -8.06 1.27 6.59
C ARG A 40 -9.33 2.04 6.95
N ASN A 41 -9.19 3.16 7.67
CA ASN A 41 -10.31 3.98 8.09
C ASN A 41 -11.08 4.53 6.89
N ASP A 42 -10.34 5.00 5.89
CA ASP A 42 -10.94 5.51 4.65
C ASP A 42 -11.68 4.42 3.87
N TYR A 43 -11.08 3.24 3.71
CA TYR A 43 -11.71 2.11 3.01
C TYR A 43 -13.04 1.66 3.64
N TYR A 44 -13.14 1.64 4.97
CA TYR A 44 -14.33 1.16 5.66
C TYR A 44 -15.35 2.25 6.01
N ILE A 45 -14.89 3.46 6.34
CA ILE A 45 -15.70 4.51 6.97
C ILE A 45 -15.77 5.75 6.09
N ASP A 46 -14.62 6.42 5.83
CA ASP A 46 -14.64 7.79 5.30
C ASP A 46 -14.96 7.87 3.80
N ARG A 47 -14.46 6.91 3.01
CA ARG A 47 -14.69 6.77 1.56
C ARG A 47 -14.34 8.01 0.74
N TYR A 48 -13.27 8.70 1.09
CA TYR A 48 -12.73 9.82 0.31
C TYR A 48 -11.89 9.33 -0.88
N LEU A 49 -11.14 8.25 -0.74
CA LEU A 49 -10.31 7.70 -1.82
C LEU A 49 -11.07 6.67 -2.66
N SER A 50 -10.59 6.46 -3.88
CA SER A 50 -11.05 5.39 -4.76
C SER A 50 -10.11 4.20 -4.70
N TYR A 51 -10.68 3.00 -4.63
CA TYR A 51 -9.94 1.74 -4.50
C TYR A 51 -10.26 0.83 -5.69
N GLU A 52 -9.32 0.69 -6.60
CA GLU A 52 -9.43 -0.23 -7.75
C GLU A 52 -8.70 -1.53 -7.43
N GLU A 53 -9.40 -2.67 -7.46
CA GLU A 53 -8.74 -3.96 -7.24
C GLU A 53 -7.80 -4.30 -8.40
N ILE A 54 -6.55 -4.61 -8.09
CA ILE A 54 -5.50 -4.95 -9.06
C ILE A 54 -4.94 -6.36 -8.82
N GLY A 55 -4.28 -6.91 -9.83
CA GLY A 55 -3.55 -8.18 -9.71
C GLY A 55 -2.10 -8.00 -9.26
N PRO A 56 -1.43 -9.09 -8.83
CA PRO A 56 -0.03 -9.06 -8.41
C PRO A 56 0.94 -8.50 -9.47
N SER A 57 0.69 -8.80 -10.75
CA SER A 57 1.54 -8.30 -11.85
C SER A 57 1.48 -6.78 -11.99
N GLU A 58 0.28 -6.19 -11.86
CA GLU A 58 0.11 -4.73 -11.96
C GLU A 58 0.65 -4.03 -10.71
N ALA A 59 0.39 -4.57 -9.53
CA ALA A 59 0.97 -4.07 -8.29
C ALA A 59 2.50 -4.05 -8.34
N ARG A 60 3.12 -5.12 -8.85
CA ARG A 60 4.57 -5.19 -9.05
C ARG A 60 5.09 -4.10 -9.98
N ARG A 61 4.36 -3.82 -11.07
CA ARG A 61 4.72 -2.78 -12.03
C ARG A 61 4.67 -1.40 -11.37
N LEU A 62 3.57 -1.07 -10.70
CA LEU A 62 3.38 0.23 -10.03
C LEU A 62 4.43 0.47 -8.94
N ILE A 63 4.77 -0.57 -8.17
CA ILE A 63 5.85 -0.54 -7.18
C ILE A 63 7.20 -0.23 -7.86
N ALA A 64 7.51 -0.93 -8.96
CA ALA A 64 8.75 -0.71 -9.69
C ALA A 64 8.83 0.68 -10.34
N ASP A 65 7.68 1.26 -10.71
CA ASP A 65 7.55 2.62 -11.24
C ASP A 65 7.65 3.71 -10.15
N GLY A 66 7.77 3.31 -8.86
CA GLY A 66 8.00 4.22 -7.74
C GLY A 66 6.71 4.80 -7.12
N LEU A 67 5.55 4.21 -7.39
CA LEU A 67 4.30 4.63 -6.74
C LEU A 67 4.40 4.45 -5.21
N GLY A 68 3.92 5.43 -4.44
CA GLY A 68 4.07 5.47 -2.98
C GLY A 68 5.40 6.06 -2.50
N THR A 69 6.12 6.80 -3.36
CA THR A 69 7.25 7.64 -2.94
C THR A 69 6.73 8.91 -2.30
N LEU A 70 7.19 9.19 -1.09
CA LEU A 70 6.94 10.42 -0.34
C LEU A 70 8.13 11.37 -0.40
N ASP A 71 7.85 12.66 -0.22
CA ASP A 71 8.89 13.70 -0.14
C ASP A 71 9.55 13.66 1.25
N GLU A 72 10.86 13.48 1.32
CA GLU A 72 11.53 13.32 2.61
C GLU A 72 11.52 14.58 3.49
N SER A 73 11.27 15.75 2.91
CA SER A 73 11.21 17.03 3.63
C SER A 73 9.80 17.27 4.19
N ASP A 74 8.77 16.98 3.40
CA ASP A 74 7.38 17.20 3.80
C ASP A 74 6.83 16.04 4.65
N ASP A 75 7.35 14.83 4.46
CA ASP A 75 6.87 13.60 5.12
C ASP A 75 7.91 13.00 6.10
N GLU A 76 8.80 13.81 6.68
CA GLU A 76 9.89 13.34 7.56
C GLU A 76 9.37 12.48 8.72
N GLU A 77 8.32 12.95 9.41
CA GLU A 77 7.74 12.28 10.57
C GLU A 77 7.11 10.91 10.24
N PRO A 78 6.17 10.78 9.30
CA PRO A 78 5.61 9.48 8.93
C PRO A 78 6.67 8.54 8.33
N LEU A 79 7.63 9.05 7.55
CA LEU A 79 8.75 8.24 7.06
C LEU A 79 9.61 7.69 8.20
N ARG A 80 9.85 8.49 9.25
CA ARG A 80 10.58 8.03 10.43
C ARG A 80 9.84 6.91 11.15
N GLU A 81 8.52 7.02 11.27
CA GLU A 81 7.69 5.97 11.88
C GLU A 81 7.73 4.68 11.08
N TRP A 82 7.56 4.72 9.76
CA TRP A 82 7.62 3.52 8.92
C TRP A 82 9.00 2.88 8.87
N ARG A 83 10.07 3.69 8.89
CA ARG A 83 11.45 3.17 9.02
C ARG A 83 11.67 2.46 10.36
N ALA A 84 10.93 2.84 11.40
CA ALA A 84 10.97 2.23 12.72
C ALA A 84 9.94 1.10 12.91
N ASP A 85 9.13 0.79 11.90
CA ASP A 85 8.13 -0.28 11.96
C ASP A 85 8.82 -1.63 12.26
N PRO A 86 8.47 -2.31 13.36
CA PRO A 86 9.08 -3.60 13.70
C PRO A 86 8.58 -4.76 12.84
N ASN A 87 7.44 -4.62 12.15
CA ASN A 87 6.80 -5.72 11.43
C ASN A 87 6.37 -5.35 9.98
N PRO A 88 7.26 -4.78 9.16
CA PRO A 88 6.92 -4.48 7.77
C PRO A 88 6.84 -5.77 6.96
N LEU A 89 6.01 -5.78 5.92
CA LEU A 89 5.85 -6.92 5.02
C LEU A 89 6.67 -6.73 3.75
N GLU A 90 7.36 -7.80 3.33
CA GLU A 90 8.11 -7.80 2.08
C GLU A 90 7.15 -7.82 0.87
N PRO A 91 7.39 -7.03 -0.19
CA PRO A 91 6.54 -7.02 -1.37
C PRO A 91 6.39 -8.40 -2.00
N ALA A 92 7.46 -9.20 -2.02
CA ALA A 92 7.43 -10.54 -2.59
C ALA A 92 6.43 -11.46 -1.86
N ASP A 93 6.37 -11.39 -0.53
CA ASP A 93 5.45 -12.20 0.28
C ASP A 93 4.01 -11.74 0.06
N VAL A 94 3.78 -10.42 0.08
CA VAL A 94 2.45 -9.82 -0.17
C VAL A 94 1.91 -10.22 -1.55
N LEU A 95 2.73 -10.07 -2.59
CA LEU A 95 2.34 -10.41 -3.96
C LEU A 95 2.10 -11.91 -4.14
N SER A 96 2.90 -12.77 -3.49
CA SER A 96 2.72 -14.23 -3.54
C SER A 96 1.41 -14.67 -2.86
N MET A 97 1.11 -14.12 -1.68
CA MET A 97 -0.16 -14.36 -0.98
C MET A 97 -1.37 -13.86 -1.77
N ALA A 98 -1.25 -12.72 -2.46
CA ALA A 98 -2.30 -12.19 -3.33
C ALA A 98 -2.53 -13.07 -4.57
N ALA A 99 -1.47 -13.65 -5.15
CA ALA A 99 -1.58 -14.60 -6.25
C ALA A 99 -2.31 -15.88 -5.84
N GLY A 100 -2.02 -16.41 -4.65
CA GLY A 100 -2.68 -17.60 -4.10
C GLY A 100 -4.16 -17.42 -3.75
N TYR A 101 -4.62 -16.18 -3.50
CA TYR A 101 -6.03 -15.88 -3.24
C TYR A 101 -6.92 -15.98 -4.49
N ARG A 102 -6.34 -15.96 -5.69
CA ARG A 102 -7.08 -16.13 -6.96
C ARG A 102 -7.15 -17.58 -7.45
N GLY A 103 -6.75 -18.54 -6.62
CA GLY A 103 -6.78 -19.99 -6.90
C GLY A 103 -8.06 -20.68 -6.43
#